data_AF-A0A1Y2T4M9-F1
#
_entry.id   AF-A0A1Y2T4M9-F1
#
_cell.length_a   1.000
_cell.length_b   1.000
_cell.length_c   1.000
_cell.angle_alpha   90.00
_cell.angle_beta   90.00
_cell.angle_gamma   90.00
#
_symmetry.space_group_name_H-M   'P 1'
#
loop_
_entity.id
_entity.type
_entity.pdbx_description
1 polymer ?
#
loop_
_entity_poly.entity_id
_entity_poly.type
_entity_poly.pdbx_seq_one_letter_code
_entity_poly.pdbx_strand_id
1 'polypeptide(L)'
;MDQEGRPFSDEDLAGRVHLVGFIYTSCPDICPAITAQMRALQTELARLGLTDQVHLVSITVDPEYDTPERLAAYARMFGADTSSWHFLTGRPNHVRTVVEKGFLVGMDRIATDYPIHAGHHQGHDHGTHAHGPDEAAGAGTTHRSDDALGADHGHGTASAVDYRVEHGGRVALVDREGRIRAYHHGNLLDTDEVMAQIRLLLAGR
;
A
#
# COMPACT_ATOMS: atom_id res chain seq x y z
N MET A 1 2.55 16.44 8.51
CA MET A 1 3.83 16.24 9.21
C MET A 1 4.60 15.19 8.44
N ASP A 2 5.93 15.28 8.43
CA ASP A 2 6.79 14.28 7.80
C ASP A 2 7.15 13.13 8.76
N GLN A 3 7.97 12.19 8.27
CA GLN A 3 8.45 11.03 9.02
C GLN A 3 9.43 11.37 10.16
N GLU A 4 9.97 12.59 10.19
CA GLU A 4 10.73 13.11 11.34
C GLU A 4 9.85 13.84 12.36
N GLY A 5 8.52 13.87 12.14
CA GLY A 5 7.57 14.54 13.01
C GLY A 5 7.54 16.07 12.83
N ARG A 6 8.17 16.59 11.79
CA ARG A 6 8.20 18.03 11.50
C ARG A 6 6.91 18.46 10.80
N PRO A 7 6.43 19.71 11.01
CA PRO A 7 5.40 20.29 10.17
C PRO A 7 5.79 20.20 8.69
N PHE A 8 4.83 19.90 7.83
CA PHE A 8 5.02 19.81 6.40
C PHE A 8 3.76 20.35 5.72
N SER A 9 3.95 21.15 4.68
CA SER A 9 2.94 22.01 4.07
C SER A 9 3.22 22.25 2.58
N ASP A 10 2.31 22.94 1.90
CA ASP A 10 2.45 23.25 0.47
C ASP A 10 3.64 24.18 0.21
N GLU A 11 4.04 24.99 1.20
CA GLU A 11 5.22 25.84 1.14
C GLU A 11 6.52 25.03 0.99
N ASP A 12 6.58 23.84 1.57
CA ASP A 12 7.74 22.94 1.46
C ASP A 12 7.84 22.32 0.04
N LEU A 13 6.71 22.30 -0.67
CA LEU A 13 6.58 21.80 -2.04
C LEU A 13 6.75 22.92 -3.08
N ALA A 14 6.65 24.20 -2.69
CA ALA A 14 6.62 25.31 -3.64
C ALA A 14 7.85 25.34 -4.59
N GLY A 15 7.60 25.59 -5.87
CA GLY A 15 8.65 25.76 -6.90
C GLY A 15 9.28 24.45 -7.40
N ARG A 16 8.80 23.29 -6.98
CA ARG A 16 9.28 21.96 -7.40
C ARG A 16 8.17 21.15 -8.05
N VAL A 17 8.56 20.21 -8.91
CA VAL A 17 7.65 19.19 -9.43
C VAL A 17 7.54 18.08 -8.38
N HIS A 18 6.34 17.53 -8.18
CA HIS A 18 6.13 16.45 -7.21
C HIS A 18 5.47 15.25 -7.83
N LEU A 19 5.92 14.07 -7.41
CA LEU A 19 5.20 12.83 -7.65
C LEU A 19 4.63 12.33 -6.32
N VAL A 20 3.30 12.33 -6.21
CA VAL A 20 2.57 12.04 -4.98
C VAL A 20 1.93 10.65 -5.05
N GLY A 21 2.39 9.73 -4.22
CA GLY A 21 1.81 8.40 -4.02
C GLY A 21 0.99 8.32 -2.72
N PHE A 22 0.00 7.44 -2.69
CA PHE A 22 -0.85 7.19 -1.53
C PHE A 22 -0.62 5.75 -1.04
N ILE A 23 -0.21 5.60 0.21
CA ILE A 23 0.22 4.31 0.79
C ILE A 23 -0.34 4.11 2.18
N TYR A 24 -0.23 2.92 2.74
CA TYR A 24 -0.28 2.71 4.18
C TYR A 24 0.67 1.57 4.55
N THR A 25 1.30 1.65 5.72
CA THR A 25 2.47 0.78 6.01
C THR A 25 2.11 -0.68 6.26
N SER A 26 0.86 -0.97 6.62
CA SER A 26 0.34 -2.34 6.83
C SER A 26 -0.22 -3.01 5.57
N CYS A 27 -0.20 -2.33 4.41
CA CYS A 27 -0.71 -2.90 3.16
C CYS A 27 0.14 -4.12 2.73
N PRO A 28 -0.47 -5.32 2.61
CA PRO A 28 0.29 -6.54 2.35
C PRO A 28 0.68 -6.76 0.88
N ASP A 29 0.13 -5.97 -0.05
CA ASP A 29 0.22 -6.24 -1.48
C ASP A 29 0.71 -5.03 -2.27
N ILE A 30 -0.18 -4.09 -2.58
CA ILE A 30 0.11 -3.12 -3.64
C ILE A 30 1.03 -1.96 -3.24
N CYS A 31 0.94 -1.48 -2.00
CA CYS A 31 1.76 -0.33 -1.56
C CYS A 31 3.27 -0.62 -1.61
N PRO A 32 3.76 -1.83 -1.23
CA PRO A 32 5.15 -2.22 -1.47
C PRO A 32 5.59 -2.10 -2.93
N ALA A 33 4.76 -2.52 -3.89
CA ALA A 33 5.09 -2.42 -5.32
C ALA A 33 5.14 -0.96 -5.81
N ILE A 34 4.19 -0.11 -5.38
CA ILE A 34 4.21 1.33 -5.67
C ILE A 34 5.48 1.96 -5.11
N THR A 35 5.82 1.67 -3.86
CA THR A 35 6.99 2.23 -3.18
C THR A 35 8.29 1.78 -3.85
N ALA A 36 8.39 0.53 -4.29
CA ALA A 36 9.55 0.06 -5.05
C ALA A 36 9.73 0.83 -6.38
N GLN A 37 8.63 1.11 -7.10
CA GLN A 37 8.68 1.91 -8.34
C GLN A 37 9.07 3.37 -8.07
N MET A 38 8.52 3.98 -7.02
CA MET A 38 8.93 5.33 -6.60
C MET A 38 10.42 5.37 -6.22
N ARG A 39 10.96 4.30 -5.61
CA ARG A 39 12.41 4.19 -5.33
C ARG A 39 13.26 4.10 -6.59
N ALA A 40 12.82 3.33 -7.59
CA ALA A 40 13.49 3.27 -8.89
C ALA A 40 13.54 4.66 -9.55
N LEU A 41 12.42 5.37 -9.53
CA LEU A 41 12.34 6.75 -10.01
C LEU A 41 13.28 7.70 -9.23
N GLN A 42 13.31 7.60 -7.90
CA GLN A 42 14.23 8.41 -7.08
C GLN A 42 15.69 8.21 -7.50
N THR A 43 16.06 6.95 -7.78
CA THR A 43 17.41 6.59 -8.22
C THR A 43 17.74 7.23 -9.58
N GLU A 44 16.78 7.23 -10.50
CA GLU A 44 16.94 7.88 -11.82
C GLU A 44 17.01 9.40 -11.71
N LEU A 45 16.18 10.02 -10.86
CA LEU A 45 16.23 11.46 -10.59
C LEU A 45 17.59 11.87 -10.01
N ALA A 46 18.14 11.08 -9.08
CA ALA A 46 19.48 11.30 -8.53
C ALA A 46 20.56 11.16 -9.60
N ARG A 47 20.49 10.13 -10.45
CA ARG A 47 21.42 9.93 -11.58
C ARG A 47 21.45 11.10 -12.55
N LEU A 48 20.30 11.76 -12.74
CA LEU A 48 20.14 12.91 -13.63
C LEU A 48 20.41 14.27 -12.94
N GLY A 49 20.67 14.30 -11.63
CA GLY A 49 20.86 15.55 -10.88
C GLY A 49 19.58 16.38 -10.77
N LEU A 50 18.42 15.74 -10.70
CA LEU A 50 17.11 16.40 -10.69
C LEU A 50 16.45 16.45 -9.29
N THR A 51 17.10 15.92 -8.26
CA THR A 51 16.55 15.81 -6.89
C THR A 51 16.25 17.16 -6.24
N ASP A 52 16.87 18.26 -6.67
CA ASP A 52 16.57 19.60 -6.17
C ASP A 52 15.30 20.21 -6.81
N GLN A 53 14.89 19.69 -7.97
CA GLN A 53 13.78 20.20 -8.78
C GLN A 53 12.55 19.30 -8.74
N VAL A 54 12.72 18.03 -8.39
CA VAL A 54 11.68 16.99 -8.39
C VAL A 54 11.74 16.24 -7.06
N HIS A 55 10.67 16.31 -6.30
CA HIS A 55 10.53 15.59 -5.03
C HIS A 55 9.47 14.49 -5.15
N LEU A 56 9.64 13.45 -4.36
CA LEU A 56 8.67 12.40 -4.18
C LEU A 56 7.91 12.63 -2.87
N VAL A 57 6.63 12.30 -2.86
CA VAL A 57 5.79 12.44 -1.67
C VAL A 57 4.95 11.18 -1.53
N SER A 58 4.94 10.58 -0.35
CA SER A 58 4.09 9.44 -0.02
C SER A 58 3.17 9.83 1.13
N ILE A 59 1.88 9.99 0.87
CA ILE A 59 0.88 10.36 1.88
C ILE A 59 0.22 9.09 2.40
N THR A 60 0.17 8.91 3.72
CA THR A 60 -0.59 7.79 4.29
C THR A 60 -2.09 7.97 4.11
N VAL A 61 -2.80 6.89 3.80
CA VAL A 61 -4.27 6.80 3.86
C VAL A 61 -4.78 6.17 5.16
N ASP A 62 -3.88 5.75 6.06
CA ASP A 62 -4.20 5.27 7.40
C ASP A 62 -3.45 6.04 8.50
N PRO A 63 -3.78 7.33 8.71
CA PRO A 63 -3.07 8.19 9.65
C PRO A 63 -3.25 7.82 11.14
N GLU A 64 -4.18 6.92 11.48
CA GLU A 64 -4.32 6.43 12.86
C GLU A 64 -3.26 5.36 13.20
N TYR A 65 -2.89 4.54 12.22
CA TYR A 65 -1.85 3.54 12.38
C TYR A 65 -0.48 4.09 12.00
N ASP A 66 -0.38 4.84 10.90
CA ASP A 66 0.88 5.33 10.35
C ASP A 66 1.37 6.61 11.04
N THR A 67 2.04 6.40 12.17
CA THR A 67 2.79 7.46 12.87
C THR A 67 4.06 7.84 12.10
N PRO A 68 4.67 9.03 12.37
CA PRO A 68 5.95 9.41 11.77
C PRO A 68 7.03 8.34 11.90
N GLU A 69 7.12 7.67 13.05
CA GLU A 69 8.12 6.62 13.31
C GLU A 69 7.91 5.39 12.43
N ARG A 70 6.65 5.00 12.20
CA ARG A 70 6.30 3.90 11.28
C ARG A 70 6.62 4.26 9.84
N LEU A 71 6.29 5.48 9.43
CA LEU A 71 6.63 5.98 8.09
C LEU A 71 8.15 6.06 7.90
N ALA A 72 8.91 6.47 8.91
CA ALA A 72 10.37 6.48 8.86
C ALA A 72 10.93 5.06 8.74
N ALA A 73 10.36 4.09 9.46
CA ALA A 73 10.74 2.69 9.34
C ALA A 73 10.42 2.12 7.96
N TYR A 74 9.25 2.46 7.41
CA TYR A 74 8.84 2.09 6.06
C TYR A 74 9.79 2.68 5.02
N ALA A 75 10.07 3.99 5.08
CA ALA A 75 11.03 4.66 4.19
C ALA A 75 12.41 3.98 4.20
N ARG A 76 12.94 3.66 5.39
CA ARG A 76 14.22 2.94 5.54
C ARG A 76 14.19 1.54 4.91
N MET A 77 13.08 0.81 5.06
CA MET A 77 12.93 -0.53 4.49
C MET A 77 13.07 -0.53 2.96
N PHE A 78 12.59 0.51 2.29
CA PHE A 78 12.73 0.70 0.84
C PHE A 78 14.00 1.47 0.42
N GLY A 79 14.85 1.82 1.39
CA GLY A 79 16.07 2.60 1.15
C GLY A 79 15.79 3.99 0.57
N ALA A 80 14.63 4.58 0.86
CA ALA A 80 14.26 5.92 0.39
C ALA A 80 15.24 6.97 0.94
N ASP A 81 15.69 7.88 0.07
CA ASP A 81 16.45 9.05 0.50
C ASP A 81 15.49 10.16 0.92
N THR A 82 15.38 10.41 2.23
CA THR A 82 14.40 11.35 2.77
C THR A 82 14.73 12.83 2.56
N SER A 83 15.87 13.15 1.91
CA SER A 83 16.19 14.51 1.47
C SER A 83 15.34 14.98 0.28
N SER A 84 14.86 14.04 -0.54
CA SER A 84 14.06 14.30 -1.76
C SER A 84 12.79 13.45 -1.82
N TRP A 85 12.49 12.66 -0.78
CA TRP A 85 11.27 11.88 -0.65
C TRP A 85 10.67 11.97 0.75
N HIS A 86 9.50 12.59 0.85
CA HIS A 86 8.81 12.81 2.12
C HIS A 86 7.66 11.82 2.32
N PHE A 87 7.54 11.29 3.53
CA PHE A 87 6.44 10.40 3.93
C PHE A 87 5.56 11.13 4.94
N LEU A 88 4.31 11.38 4.57
CA LEU A 88 3.45 12.34 5.26
C LEU A 88 2.30 11.67 5.98
N THR A 89 2.04 12.14 7.20
CA THR A 89 0.86 11.82 8.02
C THR A 89 0.33 13.06 8.74
N GLY A 90 -0.79 12.92 9.45
CA GLY A 90 -1.41 14.03 10.18
C GLY A 90 -2.68 13.61 10.89
N ARG A 91 -3.48 14.60 11.31
CA ARG A 91 -4.80 14.32 11.90
C ARG A 91 -5.70 13.61 10.87
N PRO A 92 -6.46 12.56 11.24
CA PRO A 92 -7.26 11.78 10.29
C PRO A 92 -8.17 12.60 9.37
N ASN A 93 -8.90 13.57 9.93
CA ASN A 93 -9.77 14.45 9.14
C ASN A 93 -9.02 15.34 8.15
N HIS A 94 -7.79 15.74 8.51
CA HIS A 94 -6.96 16.57 7.64
C HIS A 94 -6.40 15.75 6.48
N VAL A 95 -5.85 14.57 6.77
CA VAL A 95 -5.37 13.64 5.75
C VAL A 95 -6.51 13.26 4.79
N ARG A 96 -7.69 12.91 5.32
CA ARG A 96 -8.88 12.65 4.49
C ARG A 96 -9.18 13.80 3.54
N THR A 97 -9.16 15.04 4.05
CA THR A 97 -9.44 16.23 3.24
C THR A 97 -8.42 16.40 2.12
N VAL A 98 -7.12 16.24 2.41
CA VAL A 98 -6.05 16.34 1.41
C VAL A 98 -6.21 15.26 0.34
N VAL A 99 -6.38 14.00 0.74
CA VAL A 99 -6.46 12.85 -0.16
C VAL A 99 -7.74 12.88 -1.02
N GLU A 100 -8.91 13.05 -0.41
CA GLU A 100 -10.19 12.97 -1.12
C GLU A 100 -10.54 14.25 -1.88
N LYS A 101 -10.29 15.44 -1.30
CA LYS A 101 -10.67 16.71 -1.94
C LYS A 101 -9.54 17.32 -2.74
N GLY A 102 -8.30 17.18 -2.29
CA GLY A 102 -7.12 17.68 -3.00
C GLY A 102 -6.76 16.81 -4.19
N PHE A 103 -6.69 15.49 -3.98
CA PHE A 103 -6.20 14.54 -4.99
C PHE A 103 -7.29 13.63 -5.58
N LEU A 104 -8.56 13.77 -5.16
CA LEU A 104 -9.68 12.97 -5.67
C LEU A 104 -9.40 11.45 -5.59
N VAL A 105 -8.70 11.03 -4.53
CA VAL A 105 -8.43 9.64 -4.21
C VAL A 105 -9.39 9.20 -3.11
N GLY A 106 -10.14 8.13 -3.34
CA GLY A 106 -11.03 7.56 -2.33
C GLY A 106 -10.24 6.98 -1.15
N MET A 107 -10.76 7.17 0.07
CA MET A 107 -10.15 6.68 1.30
C MET A 107 -11.22 6.07 2.22
N ASP A 108 -11.43 4.77 2.08
CA ASP A 108 -12.40 4.06 2.92
C ASP A 108 -11.69 3.11 3.87
N ARG A 109 -12.02 3.24 5.16
CA ARG A 109 -11.63 2.27 6.19
C ARG A 109 -12.82 1.36 6.42
N ILE A 110 -12.66 0.11 6.03
CA ILE A 110 -13.67 -0.93 6.23
C ILE A 110 -13.22 -1.77 7.40
N ALA A 111 -13.95 -1.73 8.51
CA ALA A 111 -13.81 -2.72 9.57
C ALA A 111 -14.29 -4.06 9.00
N THR A 112 -13.41 -5.07 8.94
CA THR A 112 -13.84 -6.39 8.45
C THR A 112 -14.50 -7.16 9.59
N ASP A 113 -15.82 -7.14 9.61
CA ASP A 113 -16.62 -8.09 10.40
C ASP A 113 -16.90 -9.38 9.61
N TYR A 114 -16.25 -9.58 8.46
CA TYR A 114 -16.51 -10.71 7.54
C TYR A 114 -15.25 -11.55 7.28
N PRO A 115 -15.26 -12.86 7.62
CA PRO A 115 -14.18 -13.76 7.25
C PRO A 115 -14.16 -13.95 5.73
N ILE A 116 -13.04 -13.59 5.11
CA ILE A 116 -12.74 -13.94 3.73
C ILE A 116 -12.55 -15.46 3.63
N HIS A 117 -13.55 -16.16 3.08
CA HIS A 117 -13.34 -17.54 2.64
C HIS A 117 -12.43 -17.53 1.40
N ALA A 118 -11.28 -18.16 1.56
CA ALA A 118 -10.35 -18.46 0.48
C ALA A 118 -11.04 -19.30 -0.62
N GLY A 119 -10.91 -18.86 -1.87
CA GLY A 119 -10.92 -19.70 -3.06
C GLY A 119 -12.29 -20.17 -3.57
N HIS A 120 -12.83 -19.48 -4.57
CA HIS A 120 -13.62 -20.13 -5.63
C HIS A 120 -12.81 -20.09 -6.93
N HIS A 121 -11.83 -20.98 -7.06
CA HIS A 121 -11.48 -21.49 -8.38
C HIS A 121 -12.65 -22.36 -8.84
N GLN A 122 -13.48 -21.82 -9.73
CA GLN A 122 -14.53 -22.59 -10.40
C GLN A 122 -13.84 -23.56 -11.38
N GLY A 123 -13.45 -24.72 -10.86
CA GLY A 123 -13.12 -25.88 -11.69
C GLY A 123 -14.37 -26.33 -12.42
N HIS A 124 -14.40 -26.17 -13.73
CA HIS A 124 -15.34 -26.88 -14.58
C HIS A 124 -14.86 -28.32 -14.69
N ASP A 125 -15.50 -29.23 -13.97
CA ASP A 125 -15.40 -30.66 -14.27
C ASP A 125 -16.82 -31.24 -14.36
N HIS A 126 -17.20 -31.63 -15.57
CA HIS A 126 -18.47 -32.29 -15.85
C HIS A 126 -18.35 -33.76 -15.49
N GLY A 127 -18.95 -34.14 -14.36
CA GLY A 127 -19.13 -35.54 -13.99
C GLY A 127 -20.11 -36.26 -14.91
N THR A 128 -19.82 -37.53 -15.21
CA THR A 128 -20.81 -38.51 -15.64
C THR A 128 -20.80 -39.70 -14.68
N HIS A 129 -22.00 -40.01 -14.19
CA HIS A 129 -22.34 -41.05 -13.23
C HIS A 129 -22.37 -42.45 -13.85
N ALA A 130 -22.11 -43.49 -13.04
CA ALA A 130 -22.78 -44.79 -13.18
C ALA A 130 -22.69 -45.68 -11.91
N HIS A 131 -23.88 -46.11 -11.45
CA HIS A 131 -24.27 -47.37 -10.78
C HIS A 131 -23.85 -47.70 -9.32
N GLY A 132 -24.86 -47.93 -8.46
CA GLY A 132 -24.79 -48.69 -7.17
C GLY A 132 -25.03 -50.20 -7.39
N PRO A 133 -25.55 -50.99 -6.41
CA PRO A 133 -25.79 -50.78 -4.97
C PRO A 133 -25.26 -51.94 -4.05
N ASP A 134 -25.57 -51.84 -2.74
CA ASP A 134 -25.84 -52.90 -1.74
C ASP A 134 -24.75 -53.54 -0.81
N GLU A 135 -25.21 -53.73 0.44
CA GLU A 135 -24.88 -54.76 1.46
C GLU A 135 -23.73 -54.61 2.50
N ALA A 136 -24.18 -54.56 3.78
CA ALA A 136 -23.83 -55.42 4.93
C ALA A 136 -22.52 -55.26 5.76
N ALA A 137 -22.77 -55.04 7.07
CA ALA A 137 -22.22 -55.71 8.26
C ALA A 137 -20.70 -55.69 8.59
N GLY A 138 -20.38 -55.38 9.86
CA GLY A 138 -19.13 -55.83 10.49
C GLY A 138 -18.68 -55.02 11.71
N ALA A 139 -18.85 -55.57 12.91
CA ALA A 139 -18.31 -55.08 14.17
C ALA A 139 -16.80 -55.40 14.34
N GLY A 140 -16.06 -54.63 15.15
CA GLY A 140 -14.74 -55.07 15.64
C GLY A 140 -13.78 -54.00 16.22
N THR A 141 -13.97 -53.68 17.51
CA THR A 141 -12.96 -53.76 18.60
C THR A 141 -11.50 -53.25 18.42
N THR A 142 -11.19 -52.19 19.22
CA THR A 142 -9.97 -51.86 20.01
C THR A 142 -8.56 -51.83 19.39
N HIS A 143 -7.81 -50.76 19.63
CA HIS A 143 -6.61 -50.76 20.51
C HIS A 143 -6.13 -49.33 20.84
N ARG A 144 -5.61 -49.18 22.07
CA ARG A 144 -4.81 -48.06 22.61
C ARG A 144 -3.48 -47.95 21.83
N SER A 145 -2.59 -46.96 21.94
CA SER A 145 -2.18 -46.05 23.02
C SER A 145 -1.13 -45.08 22.42
N ASP A 146 -1.05 -43.88 23.01
CA ASP A 146 0.15 -43.08 23.36
C ASP A 146 1.13 -42.69 22.23
N ASP A 147 1.31 -41.41 21.90
CA ASP A 147 2.34 -40.49 22.41
C ASP A 147 2.30 -39.25 21.46
N ALA A 148 2.62 -37.99 21.75
CA ALA A 148 3.14 -37.27 22.89
C ALA A 148 2.95 -35.75 22.62
N LEU A 149 2.77 -34.99 23.69
CA LEU A 149 3.36 -33.67 23.99
C LEU A 149 3.59 -32.67 22.84
N GLY A 150 2.87 -31.54 22.90
CA GLY A 150 3.17 -30.36 22.10
C GLY A 150 2.44 -29.09 22.56
N ALA A 151 2.95 -28.49 23.64
CA ALA A 151 2.83 -27.09 24.05
C ALA A 151 1.52 -26.31 23.78
N ASP A 152 0.76 -26.13 24.86
CA ASP A 152 -0.13 -24.99 25.08
C ASP A 152 0.67 -23.67 24.94
N HIS A 153 0.44 -22.96 23.84
CA HIS A 153 0.82 -21.56 23.72
C HIS A 153 -0.44 -20.70 23.86
N GLY A 154 -0.63 -20.27 25.11
CA GLY A 154 -1.34 -19.08 25.57
C GLY A 154 -1.97 -18.20 24.50
N HIS A 155 -3.29 -18.12 24.57
CA HIS A 155 -4.13 -17.10 23.95
C HIS A 155 -3.67 -15.69 24.38
N GLY A 156 -2.78 -15.07 23.60
CA GLY A 156 -2.52 -13.65 23.62
C GLY A 156 -3.57 -12.93 22.78
N THR A 157 -4.60 -12.39 23.43
CA THR A 157 -5.65 -11.58 22.81
C THR A 157 -5.13 -10.19 22.45
N ALA A 158 -4.36 -10.09 21.38
CA ALA A 158 -4.22 -8.83 20.65
C ALA A 158 -5.29 -8.82 19.56
N SER A 159 -6.33 -8.02 19.76
CA SER A 159 -7.41 -7.79 18.79
C SER A 159 -6.82 -7.22 17.50
N ALA A 160 -6.49 -8.11 16.56
CA ALA A 160 -6.25 -7.74 15.17
C ALA A 160 -7.62 -7.46 14.55
N VAL A 161 -8.08 -6.22 14.69
CA VAL A 161 -9.15 -5.71 13.84
C VAL A 161 -8.56 -5.68 12.43
N ASP A 162 -8.96 -6.62 11.58
CA ASP A 162 -8.59 -6.63 10.17
C ASP A 162 -9.35 -5.43 9.54
N TYR A 163 -8.63 -4.35 9.25
CA TYR A 163 -9.19 -3.18 8.58
C TYR A 163 -8.59 -3.12 7.18
N ARG A 164 -9.46 -3.03 6.17
CA ARG A 164 -9.01 -2.83 4.79
C ARG A 164 -9.10 -1.34 4.49
N VAL A 165 -7.99 -0.77 4.02
CA VAL A 165 -8.02 0.56 3.42
C VAL A 165 -8.08 0.37 1.91
N GLU A 166 -9.24 0.68 1.33
CA GLU A 166 -9.36 0.76 -0.13
C GLU A 166 -8.97 2.17 -0.55
N HIS A 167 -7.96 2.25 -1.40
CA HIS A 167 -7.57 3.47 -2.07
C HIS A 167 -7.12 3.13 -3.48
N GLY A 168 -7.56 3.93 -4.45
CA GLY A 168 -7.10 3.75 -5.83
C GLY A 168 -5.58 3.87 -5.86
N GLY A 169 -4.90 2.89 -6.45
CA GLY A 169 -3.45 2.93 -6.68
C GLY A 169 -3.12 3.98 -7.72
N ARG A 170 -3.30 5.26 -7.39
CA ARG A 170 -2.98 6.41 -8.23
C ARG A 170 -1.73 7.09 -7.71
N VAL A 171 -0.95 7.61 -8.63
CA VAL A 171 0.20 8.47 -8.36
C VAL A 171 -0.02 9.77 -9.11
N ALA A 172 -0.07 10.90 -8.41
CA ALA A 172 -0.34 12.21 -9.01
C ALA A 172 0.96 12.92 -9.38
N LEU A 173 1.04 13.44 -10.60
CA LEU A 173 2.10 14.36 -11.01
C LEU A 173 1.64 15.80 -10.81
N VAL A 174 2.40 16.57 -10.04
CA VAL A 174 2.08 17.95 -9.64
C VAL A 174 3.16 18.89 -10.17
N ASP A 175 2.76 20.00 -10.79
CA ASP A 175 3.70 21.01 -11.29
C ASP A 175 4.21 21.96 -10.19
N ARG A 176 5.10 22.88 -10.58
CA ARG A 176 5.76 23.84 -9.68
C ARG A 176 4.81 24.85 -9.03
N GLU A 177 3.62 25.00 -9.60
CA GLU A 177 2.55 25.85 -9.08
C GLU A 177 1.57 25.07 -8.19
N GLY A 178 1.85 23.80 -7.91
CA GLY A 178 0.99 22.95 -7.08
C GLY A 178 -0.23 22.39 -7.82
N ARG A 179 -0.27 22.45 -9.15
CA ARG A 179 -1.41 21.95 -9.93
C ARG A 179 -1.18 20.52 -10.36
N ILE A 180 -2.20 19.68 -10.20
CA ILE A 180 -2.18 18.29 -10.68
C ILE A 180 -2.24 18.29 -12.21
N ARG A 181 -1.30 17.61 -12.85
CA ARG A 181 -1.16 17.53 -14.32
C ARG A 181 -1.54 16.19 -14.89
N ALA A 182 -1.32 15.13 -14.13
CA ALA A 182 -1.66 13.77 -14.54
C ALA A 182 -1.85 12.86 -13.32
N TYR A 183 -2.56 11.76 -13.54
CA TYR A 183 -2.57 10.61 -12.65
C TYR A 183 -2.02 9.41 -13.41
N HIS A 184 -1.10 8.69 -12.78
CA HIS A 184 -0.58 7.43 -13.25
C HIS A 184 -1.10 6.29 -12.39
N HIS A 185 -1.16 5.09 -12.97
CA HIS A 185 -1.55 3.90 -12.23
C HIS A 185 -0.34 3.39 -11.42
N GLY A 186 -0.45 3.40 -10.10
CA GLY A 186 0.61 3.00 -9.18
C GLY A 186 1.10 1.56 -9.38
N ASN A 187 0.22 0.61 -9.74
CA ASN A 187 0.62 -0.79 -9.98
C ASN A 187 1.52 -0.96 -11.22
N LEU A 188 1.43 -0.04 -12.16
CA LEU A 188 2.10 -0.07 -13.46
C LEU A 188 2.58 1.35 -13.75
N LEU A 189 3.44 1.86 -12.86
CA LEU A 189 4.00 3.19 -13.02
C LEU A 189 4.99 3.15 -14.18
N ASP A 190 4.52 3.55 -15.36
CA ASP A 190 5.37 3.73 -16.53
C ASP A 190 6.38 4.86 -16.24
N THR A 191 7.58 4.44 -15.84
CA THR A 191 8.62 5.34 -15.38
C THR A 191 9.14 6.18 -16.55
N ASP A 192 9.09 5.67 -17.78
CA ASP A 192 9.52 6.41 -18.98
C ASP A 192 8.53 7.53 -19.31
N GLU A 193 7.23 7.24 -19.25
CA GLU A 193 6.18 8.25 -19.42
C GLU A 193 6.27 9.34 -18.34
N VAL A 194 6.35 8.93 -17.07
CA VAL A 194 6.47 9.87 -15.94
C VAL A 194 7.69 10.76 -16.11
N MET A 195 8.84 10.19 -16.47
CA MET A 195 10.07 10.95 -16.70
C MET A 195 9.97 11.89 -17.90
N ALA A 196 9.26 11.51 -18.96
CA ALA A 196 9.01 12.39 -20.10
C ALA A 196 8.16 13.61 -19.68
N GLN A 197 7.10 13.39 -18.90
CA GLN A 197 6.26 14.48 -18.39
C GLN A 197 7.00 15.39 -17.41
N ILE A 198 7.81 14.83 -16.50
CA ILE A 198 8.69 15.59 -15.62
C ILE A 198 9.58 16.52 -16.45
N ARG A 199 10.24 16.01 -17.50
CA ARG A 199 11.10 16.84 -18.37
C ARG A 199 10.33 17.97 -19.04
N LEU A 200 9.10 17.74 -19.47
CA LEU A 200 8.25 18.80 -20.04
C LEU A 200 7.92 19.89 -19.01
N LEU A 201 7.58 19.50 -17.77
CA LEU A 201 7.29 20.45 -16.68
C LEU A 201 8.53 21.26 -16.27
N LEU A 202 9.73 20.66 -16.35
CA LEU A 202 10.98 21.36 -16.07
C LEU A 202 11.40 22.30 -17.22
N ALA A 203 11.01 22.01 -18.46
CA ALA A 203 11.39 22.78 -19.65
C ALA A 203 10.49 24.01 -19.91
N GLY A 204 9.22 23.96 -19.51
CA GLY A 204 8.18 24.97 -19.80
C GLY A 204 8.27 26.28 -19.01
N ARG A 205 9.47 26.88 -18.94
CA ARG A 205 9.70 28.22 -18.37
C ARG A 205 8.96 29.32 -19.14
#